data_AF-A0A839ZSL9-F1
#
_entry.id   AF-A0A839ZSL9-F1
#
_cell.length_a   1.000
_cell.length_b   1.000
_cell.length_c   1.000
_cell.angle_alpha   90.00
_cell.angle_beta   90.00
_cell.angle_gamma   90.00
#
_symmetry.space_group_name_H-M   'P 1'
#
loop_
_entity.id
_entity.type
_entity.pdbx_description
1 polymer ?
#
loop_
_entity_poly.entity_id
_entity_poly.type
_entity_poly.pdbx_seq_one_letter_code
_entity_poly.pdbx_strand_id
1 'polypeptide(L)' 'MTASPRPPRRGAGSGHFEAFHGRGMAAQAVASWSALPDLRELTLFYSTSATNHASQRVATNLGLSFIGPTSEIPGT' A
#
# COMPACT_ATOMS: atom_id res chain seq x y z
N MET A 1 39.94 3.06 2.37
CA MET A 1 38.56 2.63 2.72
C MET A 1 37.66 3.85 2.64
N THR A 2 36.94 4.00 1.54
CA THR A 2 36.19 5.22 1.21
C THR A 2 34.71 4.97 1.48
N ALA A 3 34.13 5.70 2.45
CA ALA A 3 32.70 5.64 2.74
C ALA A 3 31.93 6.30 1.57
N SER A 4 31.04 5.53 0.94
CA SER A 4 30.15 6.04 -0.11
C SER A 4 28.96 6.76 0.52
N PRO A 5 28.62 8.01 0.13
CA PRO A 5 27.47 8.71 0.67
C PRO A 5 26.18 8.10 0.08
N ARG A 6 25.25 7.65 0.94
CA ARG A 6 23.92 7.21 0.52
C ARG A 6 23.16 8.40 -0.11
N PRO A 7 22.50 8.23 -1.27
CA PRO A 7 21.70 9.30 -1.86
C PRO A 7 20.46 9.59 -0.99
N PRO A 8 19.98 10.86 -0.95
CA PRO A 8 18.79 11.21 -0.20
C PRO A 8 17.57 10.49 -0.79
N ARG A 9 16.82 9.76 0.05
CA ARG A 9 15.50 9.24 -0.28
C ARG A 9 14.56 10.42 -0.51
N ARG A 10 14.34 10.78 -1.77
CA ARG A 10 13.26 11.69 -2.16
C ARG A 10 11.95 10.90 -2.02
N GLY A 11 11.27 11.06 -0.89
CA GLY A 11 9.88 10.63 -0.77
C GLY A 11 9.05 11.51 -1.72
N ALA A 12 8.50 10.93 -2.78
CA ALA A 12 7.47 11.57 -3.55
C ALA A 12 6.21 11.63 -2.68
N GLY A 13 5.85 12.81 -2.19
CA GLY A 13 4.55 13.03 -1.57
C GLY A 13 3.46 12.91 -2.63
N SER A 14 2.61 11.89 -2.53
CA SER A 14 1.41 11.77 -3.34
C SER A 14 0.42 12.86 -2.93
N GLY A 15 0.13 13.79 -3.85
CA GLY A 15 -0.96 14.75 -3.68
C GLY A 15 -2.29 14.01 -3.57
N HIS A 16 -2.96 14.12 -2.43
CA HIS A 16 -4.32 13.60 -2.24
C HIS A 16 -5.28 14.42 -3.11
N PHE A 17 -5.77 13.83 -4.20
CA PHE A 17 -6.93 14.36 -4.90
C PHE A 17 -8.20 14.05 -4.09
N GLU A 18 -8.59 14.98 -3.21
CA GLU A 18 -9.74 14.80 -2.29
C GLU A 18 -11.07 14.50 -2.99
N ALA A 19 -11.21 14.93 -4.25
CA ALA A 19 -12.46 14.81 -5.02
C ALA A 19 -12.99 13.37 -5.18
N PHE A 20 -12.14 12.36 -4.94
CA PHE A 20 -12.50 10.94 -5.11
C PHE A 20 -12.57 10.16 -3.78
N HIS A 21 -12.47 10.84 -2.63
CA HIS A 21 -12.52 10.19 -1.33
C HIS A 21 -13.93 9.63 -1.02
N GLY A 22 -13.97 8.54 -0.24
CA GLY A 22 -15.22 8.00 0.34
C GLY A 22 -16.16 7.26 -0.60
N ARG A 23 -15.86 7.15 -1.90
CA ARG A 23 -16.74 6.51 -2.91
C ARG A 23 -16.35 5.06 -3.28
N GLY A 24 -15.37 4.48 -2.59
CA GLY A 24 -14.92 3.10 -2.86
C GLY A 24 -14.12 2.91 -4.16
N MET A 25 -13.84 3.98 -4.91
CA MET A 25 -13.07 3.93 -6.17
C MET A 25 -11.68 3.31 -5.97
N ALA A 26 -11.00 3.61 -4.87
CA ALA A 26 -9.71 3.01 -4.56
C ALA A 26 -9.81 1.47 -4.39
N ALA A 27 -10.88 0.97 -3.80
CA ALA A 27 -11.12 -0.47 -3.69
C ALA A 27 -11.40 -1.08 -5.07
N GLN A 28 -12.23 -0.45 -5.90
CA GLN A 28 -12.48 -0.93 -7.26
C GLN A 28 -11.20 -0.94 -8.13
N ALA A 29 -10.36 0.07 -8.00
CA ALA A 29 -9.09 0.14 -8.71
C ALA A 29 -8.14 -1.01 -8.30
N VAL A 30 -8.01 -1.27 -7.00
CA VAL A 30 -7.19 -2.39 -6.48
C VAL A 30 -7.76 -3.74 -6.90
N ALA A 31 -9.08 -3.91 -6.86
CA ALA A 31 -9.75 -5.13 -7.33
C ALA A 31 -9.51 -5.36 -8.83
N SER A 32 -9.60 -4.30 -9.64
CA SER A 32 -9.37 -4.40 -11.09
C SER A 32 -7.90 -4.70 -11.41
N TRP A 33 -6.97 -4.08 -10.69
CA TRP A 33 -5.53 -4.32 -10.87
C TRP A 33 -5.15 -5.76 -10.49
N SER A 34 -5.67 -6.27 -9.37
CA SER A 34 -5.42 -7.66 -8.93
C SER A 34 -6.05 -8.71 -9.86
N ALA A 35 -7.04 -8.33 -10.68
CA ALA A 35 -7.65 -9.20 -11.68
C ALA A 35 -6.87 -9.28 -13.01
N LEU A 36 -5.77 -8.53 -13.17
CA LEU A 36 -4.96 -8.58 -14.39
C LEU A 36 -4.36 -9.99 -14.58
N PRO A 37 -4.28 -10.51 -15.83
CA PRO A 37 -3.85 -11.89 -16.11
C PRO A 37 -2.52 -12.25 -15.44
N ASP A 38 -1.53 -11.36 -15.52
CA ASP A 38 -0.18 -11.58 -14.99
C ASP A 38 -0.13 -11.64 -13.45
N LEU A 39 -1.15 -11.10 -12.78
CA LEU A 39 -1.22 -11.02 -11.32
C LEU A 39 -2.20 -12.03 -10.72
N ARG A 40 -3.11 -12.57 -11.53
CA ARG A 40 -4.17 -13.48 -11.08
C ARG A 40 -3.63 -14.80 -10.51
N GLU A 41 -2.46 -15.24 -10.96
CA GLU A 41 -1.81 -16.46 -10.46
C GLU A 41 -0.91 -16.21 -9.25
N LEU A 42 -0.70 -14.95 -8.85
CA LEU A 42 0.17 -14.60 -7.74
C LEU A 42 -0.63 -14.43 -6.44
N THR A 43 -0.05 -14.89 -5.34
CA THR A 43 -0.54 -14.55 -4.00
C THR A 43 -0.16 -13.11 -3.69
N LEU A 44 -1.13 -12.20 -3.81
CA LEU A 44 -0.95 -10.78 -3.52
C LEU A 44 -1.22 -10.48 -2.03
N PHE A 45 -0.36 -9.66 -1.43
CA PHE A 45 -0.55 -9.13 -0.08
C PHE A 45 -0.76 -7.62 -0.14
N TYR A 46 -1.70 -7.12 0.67
CA TYR A 46 -1.93 -5.69 0.84
C TYR A 46 -1.46 -5.27 2.24
N SER A 47 -0.44 -4.41 2.31
CA SER A 47 0.09 -3.88 3.56
C SER A 47 -0.14 -2.37 3.65
N THR A 48 -0.48 -1.90 4.84
CA THR A 48 -0.66 -0.47 5.12
C THR A 48 -0.38 -0.18 6.60
N SER A 49 -0.07 1.07 6.94
CA SER A 49 0.18 1.46 8.33
C SER A 49 -1.13 1.51 9.13
N ALA A 50 -1.02 1.37 10.45
CA ALA A 50 -2.16 1.50 11.36
C ALA A 50 -2.78 2.92 11.33
N THR A 51 -1.98 3.94 10.99
CA THR A 51 -2.41 5.33 10.93
C THR A 51 -3.03 5.72 9.58
N ASN A 52 -2.90 4.88 8.55
CA ASN A 52 -3.46 5.15 7.22
C ASN A 52 -4.90 4.63 7.12
N HIS A 53 -5.82 5.34 7.77
CA HIS A 53 -7.24 4.98 7.81
C HIS A 53 -7.89 4.87 6.43
N ALA A 54 -7.44 5.64 5.45
CA ALA A 54 -7.94 5.57 4.08
C ALA A 54 -7.63 4.21 3.44
N SER A 55 -6.38 3.74 3.53
CA SER A 55 -5.98 2.42 3.05
C SER A 55 -6.58 1.28 3.88
N GLN A 56 -6.76 1.45 5.19
CA GLN A 56 -7.48 0.47 6.01
C GLN A 56 -8.91 0.26 5.49
N ARG A 57 -9.61 1.35 5.14
CA ARG A 57 -10.95 1.28 4.57
C ARG A 57 -10.97 0.59 3.20
N VAL A 58 -9.91 0.73 2.39
CA VAL A 58 -9.76 -0.03 1.15
C VAL A 58 -9.66 -1.53 1.44
N ALA A 59 -8.84 -1.94 2.41
CA ALA A 59 -8.72 -3.35 2.81
C ALA A 59 -10.06 -3.92 3.30
N THR A 60 -10.81 -3.17 4.11
CA THR A 60 -12.15 -3.56 4.56
C THR A 60 -13.14 -3.69 3.39
N ASN A 61 -13.16 -2.72 2.46
CA ASN A 61 -14.05 -2.75 1.31
C ASN A 61 -13.74 -3.90 0.34
N LEU A 62 -12.47 -4.35 0.29
CA LEU A 62 -12.03 -5.51 -0.48
C LEU A 62 -12.30 -6.84 0.23
N GLY A 63 -12.74 -6.83 1.49
CA GLY A 63 -12.96 -8.04 2.28
C GLY A 63 -11.68 -8.80 2.63
N LEU A 64 -10.54 -8.11 2.69
CA LEU A 64 -9.26 -8.75 3.00
C LEU A 64 -9.18 -9.17 4.47
N SER A 65 -8.73 -10.39 4.71
CA SER A 65 -8.45 -10.88 6.07
C SER A 65 -7.16 -10.28 6.61
N PHE A 66 -7.19 -9.82 7.86
CA PHE A 66 -5.99 -9.36 8.54
C PHE A 66 -5.08 -10.54 8.89
N ILE A 67 -3.82 -10.50 8.43
CA ILE A 67 -2.83 -11.57 8.66
C ILE A 67 -1.91 -11.23 9.85
N GLY A 68 -1.61 -9.95 10.07
CA GLY A 68 -0.75 -9.51 11.16
C GLY A 68 -0.03 -8.19 10.87
N PRO A 69 0.54 -7.53 11.88
CA PRO A 69 1.35 -6.33 11.69
C PRO A 69 2.72 -6.71 11.09
N THR A 70 3.20 -5.90 10.15
CA THR A 70 4.61 -5.95 9.74
C THR A 70 5.44 -5.22 10.79
N SER A 71 6.35 -5.93 11.46
CA SER A 71 7.37 -5.28 12.28
C SER A 71 8.54 -4.91 11.40
N GLU A 72 8.86 -3.63 11.32
CA GLU A 72 10.18 -3.23 10.85
C GLU A 72 11.19 -3.62 11.94
N ILE A 73 12.29 -4.28 11.56
CA ILE A 73 13.38 -4.57 12.49
C ILE A 73 14.08 -3.23 12.75
N PRO A 74 14.10 -2.71 13.98
CA PRO A 74 14.80 -1.47 14.25
C PRO A 74 16.32 -1.68 14.10
N GLY A 75 16.95 -1.02 13.12
CA GLY A 75 18.40 -0.81 13.10
C GLY A 75 19.29 -1.80 12.34
N THR A 76 18.97 -2.13 11.07
CA THR A 76 19.96 -2.64 10.09
C THR A 76 20.26 -1.62 9.00
#